data_AF-A0A1I7XR32-F1
#
_entry.id   AF-A0A1I7XR32-F1
#
_cell.length_a   1.000
_cell.length_b   1.000
_cell.length_c   1.000
_cell.angle_alpha   90.00
_cell.angle_beta   90.00
_cell.angle_gamma   90.00
#
_symmetry.space_group_name_H-M   'P 1'
#
loop_
_entity.id
_entity.type
_entity.pdbx_description
1 polymer ?
#
loop_
_entity_poly.entity_id
_entity_poly.type
_entity_poly.pdbx_seq_one_letter_code
_entity_poly.pdbx_strand_id
1 'polypeptide(L)'
;MLQQEGYTCQCNPGFADVSTDRVNRPGRICQRTSNECNSKTTYGVDCDRNAACVDTPEGFQCVCQPGFVDVSASCVEVVNECATGQADCSSNADCFDRPEGYECK
;
A
#
# COMPACT_ATOMS: atom_id res chain seq x y z
N MET A 1 26.43 18.49 -42.29
CA MET A 1 25.40 19.13 -41.46
C MET A 1 24.71 18.01 -40.67
N LEU A 2 25.11 17.75 -39.42
CA LEU A 2 24.46 16.75 -38.57
C LEU A 2 23.43 17.48 -37.70
N GLN A 3 22.16 17.40 -38.05
CA GLN A 3 21.07 17.87 -37.20
C GLN A 3 20.83 16.79 -36.16
N GLN A 4 21.35 17.00 -34.95
CA GLN A 4 20.98 16.20 -33.78
C GLN A 4 19.53 16.57 -33.46
N GLU A 5 18.58 15.74 -33.86
CA GLU A 5 17.20 15.90 -33.44
C GLU A 5 17.12 15.56 -31.94
N GLY A 6 17.14 16.61 -31.11
CA GLY A 6 16.93 16.49 -29.69
C GLY A 6 15.50 16.05 -29.39
N TYR A 7 15.32 15.28 -28.32
CA TYR A 7 14.00 14.91 -27.81
C TYR A 7 13.71 15.67 -26.50
N THR A 8 12.45 16.06 -26.34
CA THR A 8 11.93 16.62 -25.08
C THR A 8 11.00 15.59 -24.45
N CYS A 9 11.08 15.43 -23.12
CA CYS A 9 10.14 14.58 -22.37
C CYS A 9 9.17 15.47 -21.61
N GLN A 10 7.95 14.98 -21.45
CA GLN A 10 6.91 15.60 -20.63
C GLN A 10 6.24 14.52 -19.78
N CYS A 11 5.87 14.87 -18.56
CA CYS A 11 5.10 13.98 -17.70
C CYS A 11 3.67 13.79 -18.23
N ASN A 12 3.15 12.58 -18.07
CA ASN A 12 1.76 12.27 -18.40
C ASN A 12 0.81 13.07 -17.49
N PRO A 13 -0.44 13.32 -17.92
CA PRO A 13 -1.47 13.90 -17.07
C PRO A 13 -1.58 13.16 -15.73
N GLY A 14 -1.67 13.91 -14.62
CA GLY A 14 -1.70 13.37 -13.25
C GLY A 14 -0.34 13.25 -12.57
N PHE A 15 0.76 13.53 -13.29
CA PHE A 15 2.11 13.55 -12.74
C PHE A 15 2.73 14.95 -12.86
N ALA A 16 3.27 15.47 -11.77
CA ALA A 16 4.09 16.68 -11.77
C ALA A 16 5.55 16.35 -12.06
N ASP A 17 6.20 17.24 -12.80
CA ASP A 17 7.63 17.16 -13.04
C ASP A 17 8.41 17.66 -11.81
N VAL A 18 9.10 16.74 -11.14
CA VAL A 18 9.97 17.01 -9.99
C VAL A 18 11.44 16.83 -10.33
N SER A 19 11.80 16.81 -11.62
CA SER A 19 13.19 16.78 -12.10
C SER A 19 13.99 17.94 -11.51
N THR A 20 15.26 17.71 -11.19
CA THR A 20 16.16 18.74 -10.62
C THR A 20 16.52 19.83 -11.62
N ASP A 21 16.56 19.50 -12.92
CA ASP A 21 16.79 20.43 -14.03
C ASP A 21 15.61 20.39 -15.01
N ARG A 22 14.52 21.09 -14.66
CA ARG A 22 13.29 21.15 -15.47
C ARG A 22 13.46 21.95 -16.77
N VAL A 23 14.51 22.76 -16.87
CA VAL A 23 14.73 23.65 -18.02
C VAL A 23 15.43 22.89 -19.15
N ASN A 24 16.51 22.18 -18.84
CA ASN A 24 17.28 21.47 -19.86
C ASN A 24 16.92 19.97 -19.93
N ARG A 25 16.34 19.41 -18.87
CA ARG A 25 16.00 17.98 -18.78
C ARG A 25 14.60 17.76 -18.16
N PRO A 26 13.53 18.35 -18.74
CA PRO A 26 12.17 18.16 -18.25
C PRO A 26 11.72 16.70 -18.35
N GLY A 27 10.72 16.33 -17.55
CA GLY A 27 10.03 15.04 -17.63
C GLY A 27 10.90 13.82 -17.34
N ARG A 28 11.98 13.96 -16.56
CA ARG A 28 12.85 12.84 -16.17
C ARG A 28 12.43 12.21 -14.85
N ILE A 29 11.82 12.98 -13.95
CA ILE A 29 11.23 12.50 -12.71
C ILE A 29 9.80 13.02 -12.64
N CYS A 30 8.85 12.12 -12.89
CA CYS A 30 7.43 12.43 -12.87
C CYS A 30 6.83 11.81 -11.61
N GLN A 31 6.40 12.65 -10.68
CA GLN A 31 5.77 12.21 -9.43
C GLN A 31 4.27 12.43 -9.51
N ARG A 32 3.52 11.43 -9.07
CA ARG A 32 2.07 11.51 -9.01
C ARG A 32 1.65 12.58 -7.99
N THR A 33 0.69 13.42 -8.36
CA THR A 33 0.17 14.49 -7.49
C THR A 33 -1.30 14.35 -7.17
N SER A 34 -1.98 13.39 -7.80
CA SER A 34 -3.37 13.08 -7.45
C SER A 34 -3.37 12.16 -6.25
N ASN A 35 -4.11 12.54 -5.22
CA ASN A 35 -4.39 11.65 -4.11
C ASN A 35 -5.54 10.72 -4.49
N GLU A 36 -5.23 9.46 -4.82
CA GLU A 36 -6.26 8.49 -5.23
C GLU A 36 -7.27 8.19 -4.12
N CYS A 37 -6.87 8.33 -2.85
CA CYS A 37 -7.74 8.09 -1.71
C CYS A 37 -8.90 9.09 -1.60
N ASN A 38 -8.75 10.30 -2.15
CA ASN A 38 -9.81 11.32 -2.19
C ASN A 38 -10.86 11.06 -3.28
N SER A 39 -10.60 10.16 -4.23
CA SER A 39 -11.51 9.87 -5.35
C SER A 39 -11.48 8.39 -5.68
N LYS A 40 -11.78 7.56 -4.67
CA LYS A 40 -11.66 6.09 -4.75
C LYS A 40 -12.37 5.49 -5.96
N THR A 41 -13.58 5.95 -6.26
CA THR A 41 -14.37 5.46 -7.41
C THR A 41 -13.71 5.79 -8.76
N THR A 42 -13.10 6.97 -8.88
CA THR A 42 -12.44 7.41 -10.12
C THR A 42 -11.16 6.62 -10.39
N TYR A 43 -10.42 6.28 -9.32
CA TYR A 43 -9.12 5.61 -9.42
C TYR A 43 -9.16 4.11 -9.12
N GLY A 44 -10.36 3.54 -8.90
CA GLY A 44 -10.51 2.11 -8.61
C GLY A 44 -9.82 1.68 -7.31
N VAL A 45 -9.77 2.55 -6.31
CA VAL A 45 -9.21 2.23 -4.99
C VAL A 45 -10.19 1.32 -4.25
N ASP A 46 -9.84 0.05 -4.17
CA ASP A 46 -10.60 -0.97 -3.45
C ASP A 46 -9.74 -1.54 -2.31
N CYS A 47 -9.80 -0.88 -1.15
CA CYS A 47 -9.14 -1.35 0.06
C CYS A 47 -10.12 -2.19 0.88
N ASP A 48 -9.58 -3.18 1.61
CA ASP A 48 -10.34 -3.90 2.64
C ASP A 48 -11.08 -2.92 3.57
N ARG A 49 -12.26 -3.31 4.07
CA ARG A 49 -13.07 -2.49 4.99
C ARG A 49 -12.33 -2.08 6.27
N ASN A 50 -11.37 -2.89 6.69
CA ASN A 50 -10.50 -2.68 7.86
C ASN A 50 -9.14 -2.11 7.45
N ALA A 51 -8.98 -1.61 6.22
CA ALA A 51 -7.80 -0.92 5.74
C ALA A 51 -8.07 0.58 5.48
N ALA A 52 -7.07 1.40 5.76
CA ALA A 52 -7.02 2.79 5.36
C ALA A 52 -6.30 2.90 4.00
N CYS A 53 -6.86 3.72 3.10
CA CYS A 53 -6.12 4.13 1.91
C CYS A 53 -5.12 5.21 2.30
N VAL A 54 -3.86 5.00 1.94
CA VAL A 54 -2.75 5.91 2.15
C VAL A 54 -2.21 6.33 0.78
N ASP A 55 -2.23 7.62 0.52
CA ASP A 55 -1.66 8.22 -0.67
C ASP A 55 -0.13 8.20 -0.59
N THR A 56 0.52 7.85 -1.69
CA THR A 56 1.97 7.64 -1.76
C THR A 56 2.54 8.30 -3.03
N PRO A 57 3.82 8.69 -3.05
CA PRO A 57 4.45 9.20 -4.28
C PRO A 57 4.30 8.28 -5.50
N GLU A 58 4.21 6.97 -5.26
CA GLU A 58 4.08 5.93 -6.27
C GLU A 58 2.61 5.64 -6.70
N GLY A 59 1.61 6.14 -5.97
CA GLY A 59 0.20 5.73 -6.12
C GLY A 59 -0.53 5.76 -4.79
N PHE A 60 -1.20 4.67 -4.44
CA PHE A 60 -1.80 4.48 -3.13
C PHE A 60 -1.46 3.11 -2.57
N GLN A 61 -1.58 2.97 -1.26
CA GLN A 61 -1.48 1.70 -0.55
C GLN A 61 -2.70 1.53 0.36
N CYS A 62 -3.14 0.29 0.52
CA CYS A 62 -4.12 -0.07 1.54
C CYS A 62 -3.37 -0.63 2.75
N VAL A 63 -3.50 0.03 3.90
CA VAL A 63 -2.79 -0.34 5.12
C VAL A 63 -3.82 -0.75 6.18
N CYS A 64 -3.67 -1.93 6.77
CA CYS A 64 -4.59 -2.39 7.82
C CYS A 64 -4.62 -1.40 8.99
N GLN A 65 -5.83 -1.17 9.51
CA GLN A 65 -6.03 -0.32 10.68
C GLN A 65 -5.36 -0.92 11.92
N PRO A 66 -5.04 -0.10 12.94
CA PRO A 66 -4.50 -0.62 14.19
C PRO A 66 -5.39 -1.72 14.77
N GLY A 67 -4.77 -2.84 15.18
CA GLY A 67 -5.50 -4.04 15.63
C GLY A 67 -5.85 -5.02 14.51
N PHE A 68 -5.46 -4.75 13.26
CA PHE A 68 -5.60 -5.67 12.13
C PHE A 68 -4.25 -5.97 11.48
N VAL A 69 -4.12 -7.16 10.92
CA VAL A 69 -2.96 -7.61 10.14
C VAL A 69 -3.38 -8.00 8.73
N ASP A 70 -2.49 -7.80 7.77
CA ASP A 70 -2.73 -8.19 6.39
C ASP A 70 -2.50 -9.70 6.23
N VAL A 71 -3.57 -10.44 5.95
CA VAL A 71 -3.57 -11.88 5.70
C VAL A 71 -4.20 -12.11 4.34
N SER A 72 -3.38 -12.48 3.35
CA SER A 72 -3.84 -12.83 1.99
C SER A 72 -4.78 -11.80 1.34
N ALA A 73 -4.40 -10.51 1.41
CA ALA A 73 -5.17 -9.37 0.88
C ALA A 73 -6.47 -9.04 1.65
N SER A 74 -6.55 -9.44 2.92
CA SER A 74 -7.64 -9.07 3.83
C SER A 74 -7.06 -8.64 5.17
N CYS A 75 -7.66 -7.62 5.78
CA CYS A 75 -7.26 -7.16 7.10
C CYS A 75 -8.03 -7.92 8.17
N VAL A 76 -7.33 -8.84 8.84
CA VAL A 76 -7.86 -9.73 9.87
C VAL A 76 -7.56 -9.15 11.25
N GLU A 77 -8.55 -9.16 12.13
CA GLU A 77 -8.40 -8.65 13.50
C GLU A 77 -7.37 -9.50 14.26
N VAL A 78 -6.46 -8.83 14.97
CA VAL A 78 -5.51 -9.49 15.87
C VAL A 78 -6.26 -9.84 17.15
N VAL A 79 -6.52 -11.13 17.32
CA VAL A 79 -7.16 -11.68 18.52
C VAL A 79 -6.13 -12.54 19.22
N ASN A 80 -6.08 -12.48 20.54
CA ASN A 80 -5.28 -13.42 21.32
C ASN A 80 -6.14 -14.64 21.65
N GLU A 81 -6.14 -15.65 20.77
CA GLU A 81 -7.01 -16.82 20.94
C GLU A 81 -6.60 -17.67 22.16
N CYS A 82 -5.35 -17.59 22.59
CA CYS A 82 -4.87 -18.25 23.80
C CYS A 82 -5.50 -17.64 25.08
N ALA A 83 -5.63 -16.31 25.13
CA ALA A 83 -6.18 -15.59 26.28
C ALA A 83 -7.71 -15.65 26.33
N THR A 84 -8.37 -15.70 25.18
CA THR A 84 -9.83 -15.82 25.10
C THR A 84 -10.32 -17.27 25.20
N GLY A 85 -9.42 -18.25 25.16
CA GLY A 85 -9.76 -19.68 25.15
C GLY A 85 -10.40 -20.13 23.84
N GLN A 86 -10.18 -19.38 22.76
CA GLN A 86 -10.69 -19.69 21.42
C GLN A 86 -9.71 -20.57 20.61
N ALA A 87 -8.47 -20.74 21.10
CA ALA A 87 -7.49 -21.61 20.48
C ALA A 87 -7.88 -23.09 20.63
N ASP A 88 -7.95 -23.81 19.51
CA ASP A 88 -8.26 -25.24 19.47
C ASP A 88 -6.98 -26.09 19.57
N CYS A 89 -6.22 -25.87 20.65
CA CYS A 89 -5.04 -26.67 20.95
C CYS A 89 -5.42 -27.97 21.66
N SER A 90 -4.63 -29.03 21.43
CA SER A 90 -4.74 -30.27 22.20
C SER A 90 -4.55 -29.99 23.70
N SER A 91 -5.17 -30.79 24.57
CA SER A 91 -4.96 -30.72 26.02
C SER A 91 -3.51 -31.00 26.45
N ASN A 92 -2.67 -31.49 25.55
CA ASN A 92 -1.24 -31.74 25.78
C ASN A 92 -0.33 -30.83 24.93
N ALA A 93 -0.85 -29.71 24.42
CA ALA A 93 -0.10 -28.75 23.61
C ALA A 93 -0.11 -27.35 24.26
N ASP A 94 0.96 -26.60 24.06
CA ASP A 94 1.10 -25.20 24.46
C ASP A 94 0.54 -24.28 23.37
N CYS A 95 -0.21 -23.24 23.77
CA CYS A 95 -0.75 -22.22 22.86
C CYS A 95 0.19 -21.02 22.75
N PHE A 96 0.52 -20.63 21.53
CA PHE A 96 1.31 -19.44 21.22
C PHE A 96 0.53 -18.50 20.32
N ASP A 97 0.19 -17.33 20.87
CA ASP A 97 -0.45 -16.23 20.14
C ASP A 97 0.48 -15.70 19.05
N ARG A 98 -0.08 -15.41 17.87
CA ARG A 98 0.60 -14.87 16.69
C ARG A 98 -0.20 -13.70 16.14
N PRO A 99 0.46 -12.74 15.45
CA PRO A 99 -0.27 -11.68 14.77
C PRO A 99 -1.31 -12.22 13.77
N GLU A 100 -1.01 -13.35 13.11
CA GLU A 100 -1.88 -14.02 12.13
C GLU A 100 -2.58 -15.25 12.74
N GLY A 101 -3.05 -15.17 13.99
CA GLY A 101 -3.79 -16.24 14.68
C GLY A 101 -2.99 -16.90 15.80
N TYR A 102 -2.95 -18.23 15.86
CA TYR A 102 -2.22 -18.94 16.92
C TYR A 102 -1.49 -20.19 16.40
N GLU A 103 -0.51 -20.65 17.17
CA GLU A 103 0.26 -21.87 16.92
C GLU A 103 0.20 -22.77 18.15
N CYS A 104 -0.13 -24.04 17.98
CA CYS A 104 -0.09 -25.05 19.05
C CYS A 104 1.19 -25.89 18.92
N LYS A 105 1.90 -26.14 20.02
CA LYS A 105 3.11 -26.99 20.02
C LYS A 105 3.07 -28.08 21.07
#